data_AF-A0A938WAQ3-F1
#
_entry.id   AF-A0A938WAQ3-F1
#
_cell.length_a   1.000
_cell.length_b   1.000
_cell.length_c   1.000
_cell.angle_alpha   90.00
_cell.angle_beta   90.00
_cell.angle_gamma   90.00
#
_symmetry.space_group_name_H-M   'P 1'
#
loop_
_entity.id
_entity.type
_entity.pdbx_description
1 polymer ?
#
loop_
_entity_poly.entity_id
_entity_poly.type
_entity_poly.pdbx_seq_one_letter_code
_entity_poly.pdbx_strand_id
1 'polypeptide(L)'
;MKKDMMVLLAGGGTLGPVTPLLALAEAWRKQREDISFALVGTQDGPERSLAQASQIPFYAIPSVRLPRFFSMEWFLIPFRALRALAGA
;
A
#
# COMPACT_ATOMS: atom_id res chain seq x y z
N MET A 1 22.63 10.81 -16.13
CA MET A 1 21.89 9.59 -15.80
C MET A 1 20.42 9.96 -15.78
N LYS A 2 19.62 9.37 -16.68
CA LYS A 2 18.21 9.77 -16.92
C LYS A 2 17.36 9.36 -15.72
N LYS A 3 16.46 10.24 -15.33
CA LYS A 3 15.60 10.15 -14.16
C LYS A 3 14.87 8.80 -14.13
N ASP A 4 15.23 7.95 -13.18
CA ASP A 4 14.60 6.65 -12.95
C ASP A 4 13.11 6.85 -12.73
N MET A 5 12.29 6.16 -13.51
CA MET A 5 10.84 6.23 -13.38
C MET A 5 10.45 5.54 -12.08
N MET A 6 9.96 6.29 -11.10
CA MET A 6 9.48 5.73 -9.84
C MET A 6 7.99 5.39 -9.94
N VAL A 7 7.66 4.12 -9.71
CA VAL A 7 6.29 3.61 -9.72
C VAL A 7 5.87 3.26 -8.29
N LEU A 8 4.80 3.89 -7.84
CA LEU A 8 4.20 3.60 -6.54
C LEU A 8 3.06 2.58 -6.71
N LEU A 9 3.23 1.43 -6.09
CA LEU A 9 2.25 0.35 -6.04
C LEU A 9 1.34 0.59 -4.83
N ALA A 10 0.13 1.08 -5.09
CA ALA A 10 -0.89 1.29 -4.06
C ALA A 10 -1.81 0.06 -3.98
N GLY A 11 -1.51 -0.83 -3.03
CA GLY A 11 -2.32 -2.02 -2.79
C GLY A 11 -2.15 -2.46 -1.34
N GLY A 12 -3.25 -2.59 -0.62
CA GLY A 12 -3.23 -2.93 0.80
C GLY A 12 -4.60 -3.26 1.37
N GLY A 13 -4.64 -3.63 2.65
CA GLY A 13 -5.87 -3.98 3.38
C GLY A 13 -6.35 -5.42 3.16
N THR A 14 -6.15 -5.99 1.98
CA THR A 14 -6.24 -7.44 1.72
C THR A 14 -5.08 -7.85 0.81
N LEU A 15 -4.65 -9.12 0.87
CA LEU A 15 -3.58 -9.61 -0.01
C LEU A 15 -3.98 -9.69 -1.49
N GLY A 16 -5.28 -9.65 -1.80
CA GLY A 16 -5.81 -9.78 -3.15
C GLY A 16 -5.24 -8.76 -4.14
N PRO A 17 -5.34 -7.44 -3.89
CA PRO A 17 -4.76 -6.41 -4.75
C PRO A 17 -3.22 -6.38 -4.76
N VAL A 18 -2.57 -6.90 -3.72
CA VAL A 18 -1.11 -6.80 -3.51
C VAL A 18 -0.36 -7.77 -4.43
N THR A 19 -0.82 -9.02 -4.50
CA THR A 19 -0.20 -10.08 -5.31
C THR A 19 -0.03 -9.72 -6.80
N PRO A 20 -1.06 -9.24 -7.53
CA PRO A 20 -0.89 -8.87 -8.94
C PRO A 20 0.02 -7.67 -9.13
N LEU A 21 0.07 -6.72 -8.18
CA LEU A 21 0.99 -5.58 -8.25
C LEU A 21 2.44 -6.02 -8.10
N LEU A 22 2.72 -6.97 -7.19
CA LEU A 22 4.07 -7.54 -7.05
C LEU A 22 4.47 -8.33 -8.29
N ALA A 23 3.56 -9.13 -8.86
CA ALA A 23 3.82 -9.84 -10.11
C ALA A 23 4.11 -8.88 -11.27
N LEU A 24 3.39 -7.76 -11.37
CA LEU A 24 3.63 -6.71 -12.35
C LEU A 24 5.02 -6.08 -12.17
N ALA A 25 5.37 -5.74 -10.93
CA ALA A 25 6.66 -5.15 -10.61
C ALA A 25 7.82 -6.10 -10.96
N GLU A 26 7.68 -7.39 -10.67
CA GLU A 26 8.67 -8.40 -11.04
C GLU A 26 8.80 -8.53 -12.57
N ALA A 27 7.67 -8.55 -13.30
CA ALA A 27 7.68 -8.63 -14.76
C ALA A 27 8.36 -7.42 -15.41
N TRP A 28 8.13 -6.21 -14.87
CA TRP A 28 8.76 -5.00 -15.38
C TRP A 28 10.25 -4.91 -15.03
N ARG A 29 10.65 -5.30 -13.80
CA ARG A 29 12.07 -5.38 -13.42
C ARG A 29 12.89 -6.26 -14.37
N LYS A 30 12.30 -7.32 -14.94
CA LYS A 30 12.96 -8.20 -15.92
C LYS A 30 13.16 -7.57 -17.30
N GLN A 31 12.39 -6.53 -17.65
CA GLN A 31 12.43 -5.88 -18.97
C GLN A 31 13.10 -4.51 -18.94
N ARG A 32 13.08 -3.85 -17.78
CA ARG A 32 13.39 -2.42 -17.59
C ARG A 32 14.13 -2.24 -16.26
N GLU A 33 15.42 -1.91 -16.34
CA GLU A 33 16.25 -1.61 -15.16
C GLU A 33 16.14 -0.14 -14.71
N ASP A 34 15.51 0.71 -15.53
CA ASP A 34 15.32 2.16 -15.28
C ASP A 34 14.09 2.48 -14.40
N ILE A 35 13.42 1.46 -13.88
CA ILE A 35 12.19 1.62 -13.08
C ILE A 35 12.46 1.23 -11.63
N SER A 36 12.19 2.17 -10.73
CA SER A 36 12.18 1.93 -9.28
C SER A 36 10.75 1.71 -8.80
N PHE A 37 10.57 0.77 -7.87
CA PHE A 37 9.27 0.43 -7.30
C PHE A 37 9.24 0.75 -5.81
N ALA A 38 8.10 1.21 -5.33
CA ALA A 38 7.77 1.33 -3.93
C ALA A 38 6.34 0.82 -3.70
N LEU A 39 6.07 0.19 -2.58
CA LEU A 39 4.73 -0.28 -2.21
C LEU A 39 4.20 0.55 -1.05
N VAL A 40 2.95 0.99 -1.13
CA VAL A 40 2.25 1.68 -0.05
C VAL A 40 1.07 0.84 0.41
N GLY A 41 0.93 0.70 1.73
CA GLY A 41 -0.09 -0.14 2.33
C GLY A 41 -0.39 0.23 3.78
N THR A 42 -1.24 -0.56 4.42
CA THR A 42 -1.69 -0.31 5.80
C THR A 42 -0.63 -0.70 6.83
N GLN A 43 -0.57 0.01 7.96
CA GLN A 43 0.45 -0.24 9.01
C GLN A 43 0.45 -1.68 9.53
N ASP A 44 -0.72 -2.24 9.80
CA ASP A 44 -0.91 -3.58 10.35
C ASP A 44 -1.30 -4.62 9.28
N GLY A 45 -1.10 -4.28 8.00
CA GLY A 45 -1.53 -5.11 6.88
C GLY A 45 -0.58 -6.26 6.55
N PRO A 46 -1.09 -7.42 6.10
CA PRO A 46 -0.27 -8.55 5.67
C PRO A 46 0.62 -8.23 4.45
N GLU A 47 0.34 -7.15 3.72
CA GLU A 47 1.14 -6.65 2.60
C GLU A 47 2.60 -6.33 2.97
N ARG A 48 2.88 -5.95 4.22
CA ARG A 48 4.23 -5.59 4.67
C ARG A 48 5.21 -6.76 4.51
N SER A 49 4.78 -7.96 4.89
CA SER A 49 5.59 -9.18 4.79
C SER A 49 5.87 -9.55 3.34
N LEU A 50 4.90 -9.36 2.44
CA LEU A 50 5.09 -9.62 1.01
C LEU A 50 6.03 -8.61 0.36
N ALA A 51 5.89 -7.32 0.68
CA ALA A 51 6.80 -6.30 0.17
C ALA A 51 8.26 -6.56 0.58
N GLN A 52 8.48 -7.01 1.82
CA GLN A 52 9.79 -7.45 2.31
C GLN A 52 10.33 -8.65 1.53
N ALA A 53 9.50 -9.69 1.32
CA ALA A 53 9.89 -10.86 0.55
C ALA A 53 10.25 -10.53 -0.91
N SER A 54 9.58 -9.56 -1.52
CA SER A 54 9.84 -9.10 -2.88
C SER A 54 10.93 -8.03 -3.00
N GLN A 55 11.59 -7.66 -1.88
CA GLN A 55 12.62 -6.63 -1.83
C GLN A 55 12.17 -5.30 -2.46
N ILE A 56 10.93 -4.90 -2.15
CA ILE A 56 10.37 -3.61 -2.57
C ILE A 56 10.21 -2.73 -1.32
N PRO A 57 10.70 -1.49 -1.32
CA PRO A 57 10.49 -0.54 -0.23
C PRO A 57 9.00 -0.41 0.13
N PHE A 58 8.67 -0.60 1.41
CA PHE A 58 7.30 -0.52 1.92
C PHE A 58 7.09 0.75 2.74
N TYR A 59 6.07 1.52 2.39
CA TYR A 59 5.63 2.70 3.11
C TYR A 59 4.28 2.43 3.76
N ALA A 60 4.26 2.45 5.08
CA ALA A 60 3.05 2.25 5.85
C ALA A 60 2.28 3.56 5.97
N ILE A 61 0.99 3.55 5.62
CA ILE A 61 0.09 4.68 5.81
C ILE A 61 -0.99 4.35 6.84
N PRO A 62 -1.38 5.30 7.71
CA PRO A 62 -2.59 5.18 8.49
C PRO A 62 -3.79 5.02 7.55
N SER A 63 -4.63 4.03 7.80
CA SER A 63 -5.81 3.75 6.98
C SER A 63 -7.05 3.64 7.84
N VAL A 64 -8.10 4.36 7.44
CA VAL A 64 -9.43 4.28 8.04
C VAL A 64 -10.33 3.54 7.07
N ARG A 65 -10.75 2.32 7.44
CA ARG A 65 -11.70 1.54 6.64
C ARG A 65 -13.09 2.16 6.70
N LEU A 66 -13.63 2.47 5.53
CA LEU A 66 -15.01 2.90 5.38
C LEU A 66 -15.93 1.66 5.33
N PRO A 67 -16.88 1.50 6.26
CA PRO A 67 -17.84 0.39 6.22
C PRO A 67 -18.71 0.49 4.98
N ARG A 68 -18.99 -0.64 4.32
CA ARG A 68 -19.80 -0.68 3.09
C ARG A 68 -21.28 -0.37 3.33
N PHE A 69 -21.77 -0.61 4.54
CA PHE A 69 -23.16 -0.39 4.94
C PHE A 69 -23.22 0.62 6.08
N PHE A 70 -24.33 1.37 6.16
CA PHE A 70 -24.57 2.30 7.25
C PHE A 70 -24.76 1.51 8.54
N SER A 71 -23.89 1.75 9.51
CA SER A 71 -23.85 1.06 10.80
C SER A 71 -23.39 2.05 11.87
N MET A 72 -23.49 1.66 13.14
CA MET A 72 -23.00 2.50 14.25
C MET A 72 -21.51 2.83 14.13
N GLU A 73 -20.74 2.07 13.35
CA GLU A 73 -19.33 2.36 13.08
C GLU A 73 -19.11 3.67 12.31
N TRP A 74 -20.10 4.16 11.57
CA TRP A 74 -20.00 5.43 10.83
C TRP A 74 -19.77 6.62 11.75
N PHE A 75 -20.39 6.61 12.94
CA PHE A 75 -20.19 7.65 13.94
C PHE A 75 -18.75 7.67 14.50
N LEU A 76 -18.03 6.55 14.40
CA LEU A 76 -16.65 6.43 14.85
C LEU A 76 -15.63 6.85 13.78
N ILE A 77 -16.05 7.02 12.52
CA ILE A 77 -15.15 7.37 11.41
C ILE A 77 -14.44 8.70 11.62
N PRO A 78 -15.11 9.81 12.00
CA PRO A 78 -14.43 11.09 12.21
C PRO A 78 -13.33 11.00 13.27
N PHE A 79 -13.58 10.27 14.36
CA PHE A 79 -12.60 10.06 15.43
C PHE A 79 -11.41 9.20 14.96
N ARG A 80 -11.68 8.14 14.18
CA ARG A 80 -10.63 7.31 13.58
C ARG A 80 -9.79 8.10 12.57
N ALA A 81 -10.40 8.97 11.77
CA ALA A 81 -9.72 9.84 10.81
C ALA A 81 -8.84 10.87 11.52
N LEU A 82 -9.33 11.51 12.59
CA LEU A 82 -8.54 12.46 13.36
C LEU A 82 -7.31 11.78 14.00
N ARG A 83 -7.48 10.56 14.55
CA ARG A 83 -6.37 9.77 15.08
C ARG A 83 -5.35 9.38 14.01
N ALA A 84 -5.83 9.01 12.81
CA ALA A 84 -4.96 8.69 11.69
C ALA A 84 -4.13 9.89 11.22
N LEU A 85 -4.73 11.10 11.22
CA LEU A 85 -4.03 12.35 10.90
C LEU A 85 -3.05 12.77 11.99
N ALA A 86 -3.40 12.58 13.27
CA ALA A 86 -2.54 12.96 14.40
C ALA A 86 -1.36 11.99 14.62
N GLY A 87 -1.44 10.77 14.10
CA GLY A 87 -0.37 9.76 14.15
C GLY A 87 0.39 9.55 12.84
N ALA A 88 0.12 10.35 11.81
CA ALA A 88 0.87 10.43 10.55
C ALA A 88 2.06 11.39 10.70
#